data_AF-A0A1S3D2J8-F1
#
_entry.id   AF-A0A1S3D2J8-F1
#
_cell.length_a   1.000
_cell.length_b   1.000
_cell.length_c   1.000
_cell.angle_alpha   90.00
_cell.angle_beta   90.00
_cell.angle_gamma   90.00
#
_symmetry.space_group_name_H-M   'P 1'
#
loop_
_entity.id
_entity.type
_entity.pdbx_description
1 polymer ?
#
loop_
_entity_poly.entity_id
_entity_poly.type
_entity_poly.pdbx_seq_one_letter_code
_entity_poly.pdbx_strand_id
1 'polypeptide(L)'
;RQLQQHDFSSQIFSLGYCPSGEWLAVGMENSNVEVLHALKPDKYQLHLHESCVLSLRFAACGKWFVSTGKDNLLNAWRTPYGASIFQSKESSSVLSCDISADDKYIVTGSGDKKATVYEVIY
;
A
#
# COMPACT_ATOMS: atom_id res chain seq x y z
N ARG A 1 -2.43 -19.89 17.54
CA ARG A 1 -1.20 -19.47 18.23
C ARG A 1 -0.81 -18.10 17.67
N GLN A 2 -0.79 -17.06 18.49
CA GLN A 2 -0.25 -15.75 18.10
C GLN A 2 1.28 -15.86 17.99
N LEU A 3 1.85 -15.38 16.88
CA LEU A 3 3.30 -15.45 16.62
C LEU A 3 4.01 -14.17 17.07
N GLN A 4 3.49 -13.01 16.67
CA GLN A 4 4.09 -11.70 16.94
C GLN A 4 2.99 -10.64 17.08
N GLN A 5 3.29 -9.54 17.78
CA GLN A 5 2.45 -8.34 17.90
C GLN A 5 3.34 -7.11 17.71
N HIS A 6 2.81 -6.10 17.03
CA HIS A 6 3.45 -4.81 16.83
C HIS A 6 2.49 -3.71 17.31
N ASP A 7 2.97 -2.86 18.20
CA ASP A 7 2.20 -1.73 18.70
C ASP A 7 2.53 -0.49 17.86
N PHE A 8 1.49 0.23 17.44
CA PHE A 8 1.60 1.45 16.63
C PHE A 8 1.00 2.63 17.38
N SER A 9 1.50 3.84 17.10
CA SER A 9 1.03 5.08 17.74
C SER A 9 -0.27 5.63 17.15
N SER A 10 -0.78 5.02 16.07
CA SER A 10 -1.91 5.53 15.28
C SER A 10 -2.75 4.37 14.76
N GLN A 11 -3.99 4.65 14.37
CA GLN A 11 -4.89 3.63 13.85
C GLN A 11 -4.35 3.02 12.55
N ILE A 12 -4.56 1.71 12.40
CA ILE A 12 -4.23 0.96 11.18
C ILE A 12 -5.51 0.86 10.34
N PHE A 13 -5.46 1.35 9.11
CA PHE A 13 -6.60 1.25 8.18
C PHE A 13 -6.41 0.16 7.14
N SER A 14 -5.16 -0.11 6.77
CA SER A 14 -4.86 -1.10 5.73
C SER A 14 -3.60 -1.89 6.06
N LEU A 15 -3.57 -3.12 5.57
CA LEU A 15 -2.40 -3.99 5.67
C LEU A 15 -2.34 -4.91 4.45
N GLY A 16 -1.13 -5.35 4.11
CA GLY A 16 -0.90 -6.31 3.05
C GLY A 16 0.29 -7.18 3.40
N TYR A 17 0.16 -8.49 3.21
CA TYR A 17 1.25 -9.42 3.37
C TYR A 17 1.89 -9.69 2.01
N CYS A 18 3.21 -9.58 1.92
CA CYS A 18 3.92 -9.84 0.68
C CYS A 18 3.78 -11.31 0.30
N PRO A 19 3.39 -11.64 -0.96
CA PRO A 19 3.30 -13.04 -1.42
C PRO A 19 4.61 -13.82 -1.31
N SER A 20 5.77 -13.14 -1.26
CA SER A 20 7.07 -13.79 -1.03
C SER A 20 7.29 -14.25 0.42
N GLY A 21 6.44 -13.84 1.37
CA GLY A 21 6.45 -14.33 2.76
C GLY A 21 7.39 -13.60 3.73
N GLU A 22 8.09 -12.55 3.31
CA GLU A 22 9.11 -11.91 4.16
C GLU A 22 8.65 -10.60 4.81
N TRP A 23 7.74 -9.87 4.16
CA TRP A 23 7.39 -8.49 4.52
C TRP A 23 5.89 -8.29 4.65
N LEU A 24 5.49 -7.44 5.60
CA LEU A 24 4.13 -6.95 5.78
C LEU A 24 4.17 -5.43 5.60
N ALA A 25 3.28 -4.86 4.79
CA ALA A 25 3.08 -3.42 4.75
C ALA A 25 1.82 -3.03 5.51
N VAL A 26 1.87 -1.90 6.22
CA VAL A 26 0.83 -1.39 7.11
C VAL A 26 0.60 0.08 6.78
N GLY A 27 -0.61 0.44 6.39
CA GLY A 27 -1.04 1.81 6.14
C GLY A 27 -1.77 2.39 7.34
N MET A 28 -1.31 3.56 7.80
CA MET A 28 -1.79 4.18 9.03
C MET A 28 -2.57 5.47 8.80
N GLU A 29 -3.30 5.88 9.83
CA GLU A 29 -4.03 7.15 9.89
C GLU A 29 -3.10 8.38 9.78
N ASN A 30 -1.89 8.29 10.35
CA ASN A 30 -0.91 9.37 10.39
C ASN A 30 -0.13 9.58 9.09
N SER A 31 -0.65 9.10 7.95
CA SER A 31 -0.04 9.13 6.61
C SER A 31 1.17 8.22 6.36
N ASN A 32 1.65 7.52 7.38
CA ASN A 32 2.81 6.65 7.21
C ASN A 32 2.40 5.29 6.64
N VAL A 33 3.27 4.75 5.79
CA VAL A 33 3.30 3.33 5.46
C VAL A 33 4.50 2.70 6.14
N GLU A 34 4.28 1.67 6.95
CA GLU A 34 5.35 0.87 7.55
C GLU A 34 5.46 -0.48 6.87
N VAL A 35 6.68 -0.84 6.46
CA VAL A 35 6.99 -2.17 5.92
C VAL A 35 7.83 -2.92 6.97
N LEU A 36 7.25 -3.96 7.57
CA LEU A 36 7.84 -4.74 8.64
C LEU A 36 8.29 -6.10 8.13
N HIS A 37 9.45 -6.57 8.58
CA HIS A 37 9.85 -7.95 8.34
C HIS A 37 9.05 -8.91 9.24
N ALA A 38 8.56 -10.01 8.70
CA ALA A 38 7.66 -10.94 9.40
C ALA A 38 8.30 -11.68 10.60
N LEU A 39 9.63 -11.75 10.64
CA LEU A 39 10.40 -12.50 11.65
C LEU A 39 11.53 -11.71 12.30
N LYS A 40 11.89 -10.55 11.75
CA LYS A 40 13.08 -9.77 12.14
C LYS A 40 12.61 -8.41 12.64
N PRO A 41 13.41 -7.71 13.46
CA PRO A 41 13.06 -6.37 13.92
C PRO A 41 13.19 -5.29 12.82
N ASP A 42 13.61 -5.65 11.61
CA ASP A 42 13.80 -4.72 10.50
C ASP A 42 12.47 -4.10 10.05
N LYS A 43 12.46 -2.78 9.89
CA LYS A 43 11.32 -2.04 9.36
C LYS A 43 11.73 -0.84 8.51
N TYR A 44 10.88 -0.47 7.57
CA TYR A 44 10.98 0.74 6.76
C TYR A 44 9.76 1.62 6.98
N GLN A 45 9.97 2.94 7.02
CA GLN A 45 8.92 3.94 7.12
C GLN A 45 8.90 4.79 5.85
N LEU A 46 7.74 4.88 5.21
CA LEU A 46 7.55 5.56 3.94
C LEU A 46 6.59 6.74 4.13
N HIS A 47 6.97 7.90 3.59
CA HIS A 47 6.36 9.20 3.88
C HIS A 47 6.00 9.97 2.61
N LEU A 48 5.28 9.34 1.66
CA LEU A 48 4.79 10.04 0.46
C LEU A 48 3.30 10.39 0.50
N HIS A 49 2.56 9.91 1.49
CA HIS A 49 1.19 10.35 1.70
C HIS A 49 1.17 11.58 2.61
N GLU A 50 0.21 12.47 2.37
CA GLU A 50 -0.05 13.66 3.20
C GLU A 50 -1.29 13.47 4.09
N SER A 51 -1.97 12.33 3.96
CA SER A 51 -3.16 11.98 4.74
C SER A 51 -3.27 10.47 4.94
N CYS A 52 -4.35 10.03 5.59
CA CYS A 52 -4.59 8.63 5.95
C CYS A 52 -4.39 7.67 4.78
N VAL A 53 -3.69 6.57 5.02
CA VAL A 53 -3.49 5.49 4.05
C VAL A 53 -4.65 4.50 4.16
N LEU A 54 -5.60 4.60 3.24
CA LEU A 54 -6.90 3.94 3.33
C LEU A 54 -6.88 2.51 2.80
N SER A 55 -6.05 2.21 1.80
CA SER A 55 -5.94 0.88 1.22
C SER A 55 -4.51 0.55 0.83
N LEU A 56 -4.20 -0.74 0.79
CA LEU A 56 -2.89 -1.25 0.42
C LEU A 56 -3.04 -2.62 -0.24
N ARG A 57 -2.32 -2.86 -1.33
CA ARG A 57 -2.29 -4.16 -2.00
C ARG A 57 -0.91 -4.49 -2.55
N PHE A 58 -0.42 -5.69 -2.26
CA PHE A 58 0.78 -6.24 -2.89
C PHE A 58 0.47 -6.78 -4.28
N ALA A 59 1.41 -6.59 -5.21
CA ALA A 59 1.44 -7.31 -6.47
C ALA A 59 1.68 -8.80 -6.22
N ALA A 60 1.14 -9.66 -7.07
CA ALA A 60 1.27 -11.11 -7.01
C ALA A 60 2.75 -11.54 -7.10
N CYS A 61 3.59 -10.83 -7.86
CA CYS A 61 5.03 -11.07 -7.90
C CYS A 61 5.78 -10.70 -6.61
N GLY A 62 5.15 -9.96 -5.68
CA GLY A 62 5.72 -9.51 -4.41
C GLY A 62 6.83 -8.44 -4.53
N LYS A 63 7.23 -8.06 -5.74
CA LYS A 63 8.31 -7.09 -5.97
C LYS A 63 7.89 -5.65 -5.68
N TRP A 64 6.60 -5.36 -5.72
CA TRP A 64 6.05 -4.03 -5.49
C TRP A 64 4.67 -4.12 -4.87
N PHE A 65 4.18 -2.99 -4.35
CA PHE A 65 2.85 -2.85 -3.79
C PHE A 65 2.34 -1.44 -4.04
N VAL A 66 1.03 -1.25 -3.91
CA VAL A 66 0.39 0.06 -3.98
C VAL A 66 -0.22 0.43 -2.65
N SER A 67 -0.22 1.73 -2.35
CA SER A 67 -1.02 2.30 -1.27
C SER A 67 -1.87 3.44 -1.81
N THR A 68 -3.06 3.59 -1.24
CA THR A 68 -4.00 4.64 -1.60
C THR A 68 -4.33 5.50 -0.40
N GLY A 69 -4.46 6.81 -0.63
CA GLY A 69 -4.63 7.78 0.44
C GLY A 69 -5.85 8.67 0.30
N LYS A 70 -6.23 9.28 1.43
CA LYS A 70 -7.24 10.34 1.48
C LYS A 70 -6.77 11.65 0.82
N ASP A 71 -5.46 11.78 0.59
CA ASP A 71 -4.77 12.84 -0.16
C ASP A 71 -4.91 12.74 -1.68
N ASN A 72 -5.76 11.83 -2.15
CA ASN A 72 -6.04 11.56 -3.56
C ASN A 72 -4.88 10.89 -4.31
N LEU A 73 -3.91 10.32 -3.58
CA LEU A 73 -2.75 9.66 -4.20
C LEU A 73 -2.94 8.15 -4.26
N LEU A 74 -2.54 7.59 -5.41
CA LEU A 74 -2.14 6.21 -5.60
C LEU A 74 -0.61 6.20 -5.71
N ASN A 75 0.05 5.62 -4.71
CA ASN A 75 1.51 5.46 -4.68
C ASN A 75 1.88 4.00 -4.95
N ALA A 76 2.83 3.77 -5.84
CA ALA A 76 3.43 2.46 -6.05
C ALA A 76 4.85 2.42 -5.49
N TRP A 77 5.16 1.32 -4.81
CA TRP A 77 6.35 1.19 -3.98
C TRP A 77 7.11 -0.08 -4.31
N ARG A 78 8.44 0.01 -4.31
CA ARG A 78 9.32 -1.16 -4.43
C ARG A 78 9.44 -1.88 -3.08
N THR A 79 9.16 -3.17 -3.04
CA THR A 79 9.40 -4.01 -1.87
C THR A 79 10.91 -4.30 -1.71
N PRO A 80 11.51 -4.24 -0.51
CA PRO A 80 10.90 -3.86 0.78
C PRO A 80 11.15 -2.41 1.22
N TYR A 81 12.18 -1.74 0.68
CA TYR A 81 12.65 -0.44 1.15
C TYR A 81 11.77 0.75 0.71
N GLY A 82 10.75 0.51 -0.12
CA GLY A 82 9.74 1.48 -0.50
C GLY A 82 10.25 2.64 -1.35
N ALA A 83 11.10 2.37 -2.34
CA ALA A 83 11.33 3.38 -3.39
C ALA A 83 10.04 3.62 -4.18
N SER A 84 9.75 4.89 -4.45
CA SER A 84 8.63 5.28 -5.31
C SER A 84 8.88 4.80 -6.74
N ILE A 85 7.97 3.97 -7.26
CA ILE A 85 7.99 3.51 -8.66
C ILE A 85 7.22 4.50 -9.52
N PHE A 86 5.99 4.80 -9.12
CA PHE A 86 5.17 5.84 -9.72
C PHE A 86 4.19 6.40 -8.70
N GLN A 87 3.65 7.57 -9.04
CA GLN A 87 2.57 8.23 -8.30
C GLN A 87 1.51 8.67 -9.29
N SER A 88 0.25 8.39 -8.99
CA SER A 88 -0.91 8.90 -9.73
C SER A 88 -1.78 9.71 -8.79
N LYS A 89 -2.21 10.88 -9.23
CA LYS A 89 -3.10 11.76 -8.48
C LYS A 89 -4.51 11.68 -9.08
N GLU A 90 -5.46 11.25 -8.26
CA GLU A 90 -6.88 11.22 -8.62
C GLU A 90 -7.59 12.53 -8.25
N SER A 91 -8.82 12.69 -8.74
CA SER A 91 -9.64 13.86 -8.47
C SER A 91 -10.14 13.95 -7.02
N SER A 92 -10.15 12.83 -6.29
CA SER A 92 -10.68 12.71 -4.93
C SER A 92 -10.04 11.54 -4.19
N SER A 93 -10.41 11.36 -2.92
CA SER A 93 -9.79 10.39 -2.01
C SER A 93 -9.89 8.97 -2.57
N VAL A 94 -8.79 8.23 -2.52
CA VAL A 94 -8.71 6.88 -3.08
C VAL A 94 -8.92 5.87 -1.95
N LEU A 95 -10.13 5.31 -1.89
CA LEU A 95 -10.66 4.57 -0.75
C LEU A 95 -10.28 3.09 -0.76
N SER A 96 -10.14 2.49 -1.95
CA SER A 96 -9.86 1.07 -2.13
C SER A 96 -8.98 0.83 -3.34
N CYS A 97 -8.24 -0.28 -3.33
CA CYS A 97 -7.49 -0.74 -4.47
C CYS A 97 -7.48 -2.27 -4.60
N ASP A 98 -7.26 -2.76 -5.81
CA ASP A 98 -6.92 -4.16 -6.07
C ASP A 98 -5.95 -4.26 -7.25
N ILE A 99 -5.20 -5.36 -7.31
CA ILE A 99 -4.23 -5.67 -8.38
C ILE A 99 -4.62 -7.02 -9.00
N SER A 100 -4.61 -7.10 -10.33
CA SER A 100 -4.87 -8.35 -11.04
C SER A 100 -3.80 -9.41 -10.71
N ALA A 101 -4.18 -10.69 -10.77
CA ALA A 101 -3.25 -11.78 -10.43
C ALA A 101 -2.06 -11.91 -11.39
N ASP A 102 -2.13 -11.31 -12.57
CA ASP A 102 -1.06 -11.21 -13.55
C ASP A 102 -0.27 -9.89 -13.47
N ASP A 103 -0.54 -9.07 -12.45
CA ASP A 103 0.07 -7.77 -12.17
C ASP A 103 -0.13 -6.68 -13.25
N LYS A 104 -0.94 -6.94 -14.28
CA LYS A 104 -1.14 -6.02 -15.41
C LYS A 104 -2.11 -4.88 -15.15
N TYR A 105 -3.03 -5.04 -14.20
CA TYR A 105 -4.06 -4.05 -13.95
C TYR A 105 -4.12 -3.66 -12.48
N ILE A 106 -4.33 -2.37 -12.25
CA ILE A 106 -4.64 -1.82 -10.94
C ILE A 106 -6.03 -1.19 -11.04
N VAL A 107 -6.89 -1.50 -10.08
CA VAL A 107 -8.21 -0.87 -9.96
C VAL A 107 -8.24 -0.05 -8.69
N THR A 108 -8.72 1.19 -8.76
CA THR A 108 -8.92 2.07 -7.61
C THR A 108 -10.39 2.46 -7.48
N GLY A 109 -10.86 2.62 -6.24
CA GLY A 109 -12.17 3.17 -5.92
C GLY A 109 -12.04 4.57 -5.34
N SER A 110 -12.69 5.55 -5.96
CA SER A 110 -12.59 6.97 -5.61
C SER A 110 -13.83 7.46 -4.84
N GLY A 111 -13.62 8.43 -3.94
CA GLY A 111 -14.67 9.21 -3.27
C GLY A 111 -15.59 9.96 -4.24
N ASP A 112 -15.17 10.16 -5.49
CA ASP A 112 -15.97 10.76 -6.57
C ASP A 112 -17.00 9.81 -7.18
N LYS A 113 -17.29 8.68 -6.53
CA LYS A 113 -18.24 7.66 -7.00
C LYS A 113 -17.84 7.06 -8.34
N LYS A 114 -16.54 6.93 -8.58
CA LYS A 114 -15.93 6.36 -9.78
C LYS A 114 -14.91 5.30 -9.39
N ALA A 115 -14.68 4.36 -10.28
CA ALA A 115 -13.53 3.48 -10.23
C ALA A 115 -12.64 3.76 -11.44
N THR A 116 -11.33 3.68 -11.24
CA THR A 116 -10.34 3.88 -12.31
C THR A 116 -9.58 2.59 -12.50
N VAL A 117 -9.39 2.19 -13.77
CA VAL A 117 -8.57 1.03 -14.14
C VAL A 117 -7.31 1.55 -14.80
N TYR A 118 -6.17 1.10 -14.30
CA TYR A 118 -4.85 1.42 -14.83
C TYR A 118 -4.24 0.17 -15.43
N GLU A 119 -3.67 0.28 -16.62
CA GLU A 119 -2.78 -0.73 -17.19
C GLU A 119 -1.35 -0.45 -16.71
N VAL A 120 -0.69 -1.46 -16.17
CA VAL A 120 0.70 -1.38 -15.72
C VAL A 120 1.61 -1.65 -16.90
N ILE A 121 2.43 -0.65 -17.24
CA ILE A 121 3.40 -0.72 -18.33
C ILE A 121 4.78 -1.04 -17.74
N TYR A 122 5.40 -2.11 -18.23
CA TYR A 122 6.70 -2.62 -17.80
C TYR A 122 7.84 -2.25 -18.75
#